data_AF-A0A4R4D1Q6-F1
#
_entry.id   AF-A0A4R4D1Q6-F1
#
_cell.length_a   1.000
_cell.length_b   1.000
_cell.length_c   1.000
_cell.angle_alpha   90.00
_cell.angle_beta   90.00
_cell.angle_gamma   90.00
#
_symmetry.space_group_name_H-M   'P 1'
#
loop_
_entity.id
_entity.type
_entity.pdbx_description
1 polymer ?
#
loop_
_entity_poly.entity_id
_entity_poly.type
_entity_poly.pdbx_seq_one_letter_code
_entity_poly.pdbx_strand_id
1 'polypeptide(L)'
;MNPTEVKRAFEEKLGRNYAQFVMSWLTMQSTELIEKAEEIAATKLMVELLPETASTEDMEYLLRFTNPLEVVRDKWIEENGSEMVHDDDMTHALWSITDKQDAEQEYELDKDFLPPEQGVQMC
;
A
#
# COMPACT_ATOMS: atom_id res chain seq x y z
N MET A 1 -21.70 6.66 -23.74
CA MET A 1 -22.74 6.31 -22.73
C MET A 1 -23.07 7.59 -21.98
N ASN A 2 -24.19 7.72 -21.26
CA ASN A 2 -24.33 8.88 -20.37
C ASN A 2 -23.38 8.72 -19.14
N PRO A 3 -23.02 9.79 -18.42
CA PRO A 3 -22.05 9.70 -17.33
C PRO A 3 -22.39 8.67 -16.24
N THR A 4 -23.68 8.51 -15.90
CA THR A 4 -24.13 7.52 -14.92
C THR A 4 -23.97 6.08 -15.43
N GLU A 5 -24.26 5.84 -16.72
CA GLU A 5 -24.03 4.55 -17.37
C GLU A 5 -22.53 4.21 -17.45
N VAL A 6 -21.69 5.21 -17.74
CA VAL A 6 -20.21 5.05 -17.74
C VAL A 6 -19.73 4.62 -16.36
N LYS A 7 -20.10 5.37 -15.29
CA LYS A 7 -19.68 5.06 -13.92
C LYS A 7 -20.10 3.65 -13.50
N ARG A 8 -21.37 3.27 -13.75
CA ARG A 8 -21.84 1.92 -13.45
C ARG A 8 -21.07 0.84 -14.21
N ALA A 9 -20.86 1.01 -15.52
CA ALA A 9 -20.11 0.04 -16.32
C ALA A 9 -18.66 -0.09 -15.84
N PHE A 10 -18.06 1.01 -15.40
CA PHE A 10 -16.73 1.06 -14.84
C PHE A 10 -16.64 0.31 -13.50
N GLU A 11 -17.52 0.62 -12.54
CA GLU A 11 -17.61 -0.07 -11.25
C GLU A 11 -17.82 -1.58 -11.42
N GLU A 12 -18.74 -1.99 -12.29
CA GLU A 12 -18.99 -3.40 -12.57
C GLU A 12 -17.76 -4.10 -13.15
N LYS A 13 -17.00 -3.42 -14.02
CA LYS A 13 -15.79 -3.98 -14.62
C LYS A 13 -14.65 -4.09 -13.62
N LEU A 14 -14.42 -3.04 -12.82
CA LEU A 14 -13.45 -3.05 -11.73
C LEU A 14 -13.77 -4.16 -10.71
N GLY A 15 -15.04 -4.31 -10.31
CA GLY A 15 -15.47 -5.37 -9.40
C GLY A 15 -15.19 -6.77 -9.96
N ARG A 16 -15.42 -7.01 -11.26
CA ARG A 16 -15.06 -8.28 -11.91
C ARG A 16 -13.55 -8.51 -11.93
N ASN A 17 -12.76 -7.50 -12.28
CA ASN A 17 -11.30 -7.60 -12.29
C ASN A 17 -10.75 -7.88 -10.89
N TYR A 18 -11.26 -7.19 -9.88
CA TYR A 18 -10.87 -7.39 -8.49
C TYR A 18 -11.21 -8.80 -7.98
N ALA A 19 -12.43 -9.28 -8.26
CA ALA A 19 -12.81 -10.65 -7.91
C ALA A 19 -11.87 -11.69 -8.56
N GLN A 20 -11.41 -11.43 -9.78
CA GLN A 20 -10.46 -12.29 -10.50
C GLN A 20 -9.09 -12.31 -9.82
N PHE A 21 -8.60 -11.16 -9.36
CA PHE A 21 -7.37 -11.08 -8.55
C PHE A 21 -7.51 -11.82 -7.23
N VAL A 22 -8.60 -11.59 -6.49
CA VAL A 22 -8.84 -12.26 -5.20
C VAL A 22 -8.89 -13.78 -5.39
N MET A 23 -9.60 -14.28 -6.40
CA MET A 23 -9.62 -15.73 -6.69
C MET A 23 -8.23 -16.28 -7.02
N SER A 24 -7.41 -15.53 -7.77
CA SER A 24 -6.02 -15.90 -8.05
C SER A 24 -5.18 -15.99 -6.77
N TRP A 25 -5.20 -14.93 -5.94
CA TRP A 25 -4.46 -14.88 -4.68
C TRP A 25 -4.84 -16.00 -3.71
N LEU A 26 -6.13 -16.33 -3.62
CA LEU A 26 -6.59 -17.42 -2.76
C LEU A 26 -6.07 -18.81 -3.16
N THR A 27 -5.52 -18.96 -4.37
CA THR A 27 -4.90 -20.21 -4.85
C THR A 27 -3.38 -20.22 -4.71
N MET A 28 -2.76 -19.10 -4.33
CA MET A 28 -1.31 -18.98 -4.19
C MET A 28 -0.83 -19.54 -2.85
N GLN A 29 0.45 -19.92 -2.79
CA GLN A 29 1.09 -20.23 -1.52
C GLN A 29 1.30 -18.98 -0.68
N SER A 30 1.36 -19.15 0.64
CA SER A 30 1.56 -18.02 1.57
C SER A 30 2.85 -17.24 1.29
N THR A 31 3.92 -17.90 0.86
CA THR A 31 5.17 -17.22 0.49
C THR A 31 5.00 -16.36 -0.76
N GLU A 32 4.28 -16.85 -1.77
CA GLU A 32 4.00 -16.07 -2.99
C GLU A 32 3.10 -14.87 -2.70
N LEU A 33 2.16 -14.99 -1.75
CA LEU A 33 1.33 -13.88 -1.30
C LEU A 33 2.14 -12.77 -0.61
N ILE A 34 3.18 -13.13 0.14
CA ILE A 34 4.06 -12.15 0.79
C ILE A 34 4.82 -11.34 -0.28
N GLU A 35 5.36 -12.00 -1.30
CA GLU A 35 6.03 -11.32 -2.43
C GLU A 35 5.06 -10.42 -3.22
N LYS A 36 3.75 -10.69 -3.17
CA LYS A 36 2.70 -9.90 -3.82
C LYS A 36 2.09 -8.81 -2.95
N ALA A 37 2.63 -8.55 -1.74
CA ALA A 37 2.01 -7.64 -0.78
C ALA A 37 1.75 -6.24 -1.35
N GLU A 38 2.72 -5.66 -2.06
CA GLU A 38 2.59 -4.35 -2.68
C GLU A 38 1.51 -4.34 -3.78
N GLU A 39 1.54 -5.34 -4.67
CA GLU A 39 0.52 -5.49 -5.71
C GLU A 39 -0.88 -5.64 -5.11
N ILE A 40 -1.04 -6.41 -4.04
CA ILE A 40 -2.30 -6.61 -3.34
C ILE A 40 -2.80 -5.29 -2.73
N ALA A 41 -1.93 -4.57 -2.03
CA ALA A 41 -2.25 -3.29 -1.41
C ALA A 41 -2.67 -2.26 -2.46
N ALA A 42 -1.88 -2.10 -3.52
CA ALA A 42 -2.18 -1.18 -4.61
C ALA A 42 -3.49 -1.55 -5.33
N THR A 43 -3.71 -2.83 -5.62
CA THR A 43 -4.96 -3.29 -6.26
C THR A 43 -6.18 -2.92 -5.41
N LYS A 44 -6.11 -3.15 -4.09
CA LYS A 44 -7.18 -2.82 -3.16
C LYS A 44 -7.44 -1.31 -3.11
N LEU A 45 -6.37 -0.51 -3.03
CA LEU A 45 -6.48 0.95 -3.03
C LEU A 45 -7.15 1.45 -4.31
N MET A 46 -6.71 0.94 -5.48
CA MET A 46 -7.23 1.38 -6.76
C MET A 46 -8.71 1.03 -6.98
N VAL A 47 -9.16 -0.17 -6.58
CA VAL A 47 -10.58 -0.53 -6.73
C VAL A 47 -11.50 0.33 -5.86
N GLU A 48 -11.02 0.79 -4.69
CA GLU A 48 -11.77 1.64 -3.77
C GLU A 48 -11.80 3.11 -4.23
N LEU A 49 -10.69 3.64 -4.75
CA LEU A 49 -10.58 5.07 -5.08
C LEU A 49 -11.04 5.41 -6.50
N LEU A 50 -10.79 4.54 -7.48
CA LEU A 50 -11.02 4.88 -8.90
C LEU A 50 -12.45 5.32 -9.23
N PRO A 51 -13.53 4.68 -8.72
CA PRO A 51 -14.89 5.12 -9.00
C PRO A 51 -15.23 6.53 -8.52
N GLU A 52 -14.48 7.03 -7.52
CA GLU A 52 -14.70 8.33 -6.89
C GLU A 52 -13.75 9.41 -7.43
N THR A 53 -12.56 9.04 -7.89
CA THR A 53 -11.54 9.99 -8.36
C THR A 53 -11.51 10.18 -9.87
N ALA A 54 -11.84 9.15 -10.64
CA ALA A 54 -11.75 9.21 -12.10
C ALA A 54 -12.83 10.14 -12.69
N SER A 55 -12.45 10.95 -13.68
CA SER A 55 -13.44 11.67 -14.48
C SER A 55 -14.21 10.73 -15.41
N THR A 56 -15.33 11.17 -15.97
CA THR A 56 -16.05 10.38 -16.97
C THR A 56 -15.16 10.05 -18.19
N GLU A 57 -14.28 10.97 -18.59
CA GLU A 57 -13.34 10.74 -19.70
C GLU A 57 -12.30 9.67 -19.35
N ASP A 58 -11.74 9.71 -18.13
CA ASP A 58 -10.81 8.69 -17.65
C ASP A 58 -11.47 7.31 -17.62
N MET A 59 -12.71 7.23 -17.11
CA MET A 59 -13.48 5.98 -17.08
C MET A 59 -13.73 5.45 -18.49
N GLU A 60 -14.13 6.29 -19.45
CA GLU A 60 -14.34 5.89 -20.84
C GLU A 60 -13.04 5.41 -21.51
N TYR A 61 -11.90 6.03 -21.18
CA TYR A 61 -10.59 5.58 -21.64
C TYR A 61 -10.21 4.22 -21.04
N LEU A 62 -10.30 4.09 -19.71
CA LEU A 62 -9.94 2.87 -18.98
C LEU A 62 -10.84 1.69 -19.34
N LEU A 63 -12.12 1.93 -19.63
CA LEU A 63 -13.07 0.89 -20.07
C LEU A 63 -12.62 0.14 -21.34
N ARG A 64 -11.69 0.70 -22.13
CA ARG A 64 -11.12 0.07 -23.34
C ARG A 64 -10.21 -1.12 -23.03
N PHE A 65 -9.60 -1.18 -21.84
CA PHE A 65 -8.70 -2.28 -21.46
C PHE A 65 -9.48 -3.49 -20.95
N THR A 66 -8.95 -4.70 -21.12
CA THR A 66 -9.58 -5.92 -20.54
C THR A 66 -9.59 -5.84 -19.00
N ASN A 67 -8.51 -5.35 -18.43
CA ASN A 67 -8.30 -5.23 -16.99
C ASN A 67 -7.83 -3.80 -16.63
N PRO A 68 -8.72 -2.79 -16.62
CA PRO A 68 -8.35 -1.43 -16.22
C PRO A 68 -7.75 -1.35 -14.81
N LEU A 69 -8.16 -2.24 -13.89
CA LEU A 69 -7.64 -2.24 -12.51
C LEU A 69 -6.14 -2.56 -12.49
N GLU A 70 -5.70 -3.51 -13.30
CA GLU A 70 -4.28 -3.85 -13.50
C GLU A 70 -3.48 -2.69 -14.05
N VAL A 71 -3.99 -2.05 -15.11
CA VAL A 71 -3.31 -0.91 -15.76
C VAL A 71 -3.04 0.21 -14.77
N VAL A 72 -4.03 0.57 -13.96
CA VAL A 72 -3.86 1.64 -12.98
C VAL A 72 -3.00 1.20 -11.80
N ARG A 73 -3.15 -0.05 -11.32
CA ARG A 73 -2.29 -0.60 -10.26
C ARG A 73 -0.82 -0.53 -10.64
N ASP A 74 -0.46 -1.02 -11.84
CA ASP A 74 0.94 -1.07 -12.27
C ASP A 74 1.51 0.34 -12.39
N LYS A 75 0.72 1.28 -12.90
CA LYS A 75 1.11 2.69 -12.99
C LYS A 75 1.27 3.33 -11.61
N TRP A 76 0.39 3.00 -10.66
CA TRP A 76 0.49 3.48 -9.28
C TRP A 76 1.78 2.98 -8.62
N ILE A 77 2.12 1.71 -8.76
CA ILE A 77 3.35 1.12 -8.22
C ILE A 77 4.59 1.74 -8.88
N GLU A 78 4.57 1.95 -10.20
CA GLU A 78 5.68 2.63 -10.90
C GLU A 78 5.99 4.02 -10.31
N GLU A 79 4.94 4.77 -9.94
CA GLU A 79 5.08 6.16 -9.50
C GLU A 79 5.14 6.34 -7.97
N ASN A 80 4.65 5.37 -7.19
CA ASN A 80 4.45 5.50 -5.74
C ASN A 80 4.82 4.23 -4.96
N GLY A 81 5.34 3.20 -5.64
CA GLY A 81 5.75 1.95 -5.02
C GLY A 81 7.04 2.10 -4.20
N SER A 82 7.34 1.04 -3.47
CA SER A 82 8.49 0.90 -2.57
C SER A 82 9.85 0.97 -3.26
N GLU A 83 9.91 0.83 -4.59
CA GLU A 83 11.12 1.06 -5.39
C GLU A 83 11.44 2.55 -5.56
N MET A 84 10.50 3.46 -5.27
CA MET A 84 10.80 4.89 -5.14
C MET A 84 11.69 5.10 -3.91
N VAL A 85 12.73 5.94 -4.04
CA VAL A 85 13.79 6.10 -3.05
C VAL A 85 13.23 6.62 -1.72
N HIS A 86 13.11 5.74 -0.72
CA HIS A 86 12.69 6.06 0.65
C HIS A 86 13.87 6.27 1.62
N ASP A 87 15.09 6.42 1.11
CA ASP A 87 16.30 6.50 1.94
C ASP A 87 16.25 7.68 2.93
N ASP A 88 15.73 8.83 2.51
CA ASP A 88 15.57 10.02 3.36
C ASP A 88 14.44 9.84 4.40
N ASP A 89 13.33 9.21 4.01
CA ASP A 89 12.19 8.94 4.90
C ASP A 89 12.58 7.94 6.00
N MET A 90 13.30 6.88 5.63
CA MET A 90 13.81 5.88 6.58
C MET A 90 14.81 6.52 7.55
N THR A 91 15.73 7.34 7.05
CA THR A 91 16.70 8.05 7.88
C THR A 91 16.00 8.94 8.90
N HIS A 92 14.97 9.68 8.48
CA HIS A 92 14.18 10.53 9.37
C HIS A 92 13.38 9.72 10.41
N ALA A 93 12.78 8.60 10.01
CA ALA A 93 12.05 7.72 10.92
C ALA A 93 12.96 7.17 12.02
N LEU A 94 14.13 6.64 11.64
CA LEU A 94 15.14 6.14 12.58
C LEU A 94 15.64 7.25 13.50
N TRP A 95 15.94 8.43 12.95
CA TRP A 95 16.32 9.58 13.76
C TRP A 95 15.24 9.91 14.81
N SER A 96 13.96 9.98 14.43
CA SER A 96 12.88 10.28 15.37
C SER A 96 12.75 9.22 16.48
N ILE A 97 12.92 7.93 16.18
CA ILE A 97 12.84 6.85 17.17
C ILE A 97 14.00 6.99 18.17
N THR A 98 15.22 7.19 17.66
CA THR A 98 16.43 7.25 18.49
C THR A 98 16.56 8.55 19.29
N ASP A 99 16.07 9.67 18.76
CA ASP A 99 16.14 10.98 19.43
C ASP A 99 15.10 11.11 20.55
N LYS A 100 13.86 10.66 20.31
CA LYS A 100 12.78 10.76 21.30
C LYS A 100 12.85 9.70 22.38
N GLN A 101 13.32 8.49 22.04
CA GLN A 101 13.35 7.32 22.93
C GLN A 101 11.99 6.99 23.59
N ASP A 102 10.89 7.52 23.05
CA ASP A 102 9.54 7.34 23.58
C ASP A 102 8.99 5.94 23.32
N ALA A 103 9.51 5.25 22.29
CA ALA A 103 9.23 3.85 22.01
C ALA A 103 9.49 2.92 23.21
N GLU A 104 10.40 3.26 24.12
CA GLU A 104 10.68 2.46 25.33
C GLU A 104 9.48 2.38 26.29
N GLN A 105 8.51 3.31 26.16
CA GLN A 105 7.27 3.31 26.94
C GLN A 105 6.17 2.45 26.30
N GLU A 106 6.27 2.20 24.99
CA GLU A 106 5.25 1.51 24.20
C GLU A 106 5.60 0.05 23.88
N TYR A 107 6.90 -0.26 23.80
CA TYR A 107 7.40 -1.57 23.38
C TYR A 107 8.26 -2.23 24.46
N GLU A 108 8.14 -3.55 24.59
CA GLU A 108 8.96 -4.32 25.53
C GLU A 108 10.44 -4.29 25.13
N LEU A 109 11.32 -4.02 26.10
CA LEU A 109 12.75 -4.02 25.90
C LEU A 109 13.36 -5.40 26.17
N ASP A 110 14.30 -5.81 25.32
CA ASP A 110 15.11 -6.98 25.56
C ASP A 110 16.13 -6.68 26.68
N LYS A 111 15.99 -7.41 27.79
CA LYS A 111 16.79 -7.25 29.00
C LYS A 111 18.27 -7.53 28.77
N ASP A 112 18.60 -8.35 27.77
CA ASP A 112 19.97 -8.70 27.43
C ASP A 112 20.71 -7.52 26.75
N PHE A 113 19.97 -6.52 26.26
CA PHE A 113 20.51 -5.35 25.54
C PHE A 113 20.22 -4.01 26.22
N LEU A 114 19.73 -4.01 27.47
CA LEU A 114 19.52 -2.76 28.20
C LEU A 114 20.85 -2.00 28.39
N PRO A 115 20.85 -0.67 28.24
CA PRO A 115 22.03 0.12 28.51
C PRO A 115 22.45 -0.07 29.98
N PRO A 116 23.76 -0.10 30.28
CA PRO A 116 24.24 -0.23 31.64
C PRO A 116 23.64 0.90 32.50
N GLU A 117 23.15 0.56 33.70
CA GLU A 117 22.60 1.55 34.64
C GLU A 117 23.62 2.70 34.80
N GLN A 118 23.27 3.88 34.32
CA GLN A 118 24.07 5.08 34.51
C GLN A 118 24.03 5.40 36.00
N GLY A 119 25.05 4.96 36.74
CA GLY A 119 25.24 5.32 38.13
C GLY A 119 25.27 6.84 38.24
N VAL A 120 24.19 7.41 38.76
CA VAL A 120 24.12 8.82 39.13
C VAL A 120 25.10 9.02 40.28
N GLN A 121 26.35 9.36 39.95
CA GLN A 121 27.31 9.80 40.94
C GLN A 121 26.96 11.24 41.31
N MET A 122 26.13 11.37 42.34
CA MET A 122 25.87 12.64 43.02
C MET A 122 27.20 13.15 43.59
N CYS A 123 27.71 14.26 43.05
CA CYS A 123 28.78 15.05 43.65
C CYS A 123 28.26 15.85 44.84
#